data_AF-A0A2W1BHB2-F1
#
_entry.id   AF-A0A2W1BHB2-F1
#
_cell.length_a   1.000
_cell.length_b   1.000
_cell.length_c   1.000
_cell.angle_alpha   90.00
_cell.angle_beta   90.00
_cell.angle_gamma   90.00
#
_symmetry.space_group_name_H-M   'P 1'
#
loop_
_entity.id
_entity.type
_entity.pdbx_description
1 polymer ?
#
loop_
_entity_poly.entity_id
_entity_poly.type
_entity_poly.pdbx_seq_one_letter_code
_entity_poly.pdbx_strand_id
1 'polypeptide(L)'
;MDFVTLFRSFSLVMRSELRDIFEQLAVPRNRSPLLGAEKSRSSPELFRSRAIFRTGLLTRNGSLDLEPPSDKVGRKKAFDLLAAAALPGACPDVSGRVLSLPTLGKFCETRQNEPKTEQQLRDIIQRHEPDPTLRADNCLSFEGFVRFLTDKDNYAFVPEQMRANFIR
;
A
#
# COMPACT_ATOMS: atom_id res chain seq x y z
N MET A 1 14.91 15.91 -2.24
CA MET A 1 14.51 14.49 -2.04
C MET A 1 13.13 14.19 -2.63
N ASP A 2 12.39 15.18 -3.13
CA ASP A 2 10.99 15.01 -3.58
C ASP A 2 10.81 14.19 -4.86
N PHE A 3 11.74 14.30 -5.83
CA PHE A 3 11.66 13.54 -7.08
C PHE A 3 11.71 12.02 -6.86
N VAL A 4 12.55 11.53 -5.95
CA VAL A 4 12.66 10.08 -5.68
C VAL A 4 11.36 9.54 -5.09
N THR A 5 10.73 10.28 -4.17
CA THR A 5 9.44 9.90 -3.59
C THR A 5 8.36 9.90 -4.67
N LEU A 6 8.30 10.96 -5.49
CA LEU A 6 7.37 11.06 -6.61
C LEU A 6 7.55 9.90 -7.59
N PHE A 7 8.78 9.63 -8.02
CA PHE A 7 9.11 8.52 -8.93
C PHE A 7 8.69 7.17 -8.36
N ARG A 8 8.84 6.95 -7.04
CA ARG A 8 8.37 5.72 -6.38
C ARG A 8 6.85 5.60 -6.43
N SER A 9 6.11 6.68 -6.17
CA SER A 9 4.64 6.69 -6.30
C SER A 9 4.20 6.30 -7.70
N PHE A 10 4.81 6.89 -8.75
CA PHE A 10 4.53 6.52 -10.14
C PHE A 10 4.91 5.07 -10.45
N SER A 11 6.12 4.64 -10.05
CA SER A 11 6.61 3.28 -10.30
C SER A 11 5.69 2.22 -9.72
N LEU A 12 5.06 2.50 -8.57
CA LEU A 12 4.12 1.60 -7.92
C LEU A 12 2.79 1.57 -8.66
N VAL A 13 2.24 2.72 -9.04
CA VAL A 13 0.93 2.79 -9.71
C VAL A 13 0.97 2.20 -11.12
N MET A 14 2.10 2.31 -11.83
CA MET A 14 2.27 1.72 -13.16
C MET A 14 2.27 0.18 -13.18
N ARG A 15 2.34 -0.49 -12.02
CA ARG A 15 2.41 -1.95 -11.90
C ARG A 15 1.02 -2.60 -11.86
N SER A 16 0.21 -2.39 -12.90
CA SER A 16 -1.15 -2.95 -12.97
C SER A 16 -1.16 -4.48 -12.91
N GLU A 17 -0.15 -5.13 -13.49
CA GLU A 17 0.00 -6.59 -13.49
C GLU A 17 0.17 -7.16 -12.09
N LEU A 18 0.96 -6.49 -11.24
CA LEU A 18 1.17 -6.93 -9.86
C LEU A 18 -0.05 -6.63 -9.00
N ARG A 19 -0.75 -5.54 -9.32
CA ARG A 19 -1.99 -5.16 -8.65
C ARG A 19 -3.06 -6.22 -8.85
N ASP A 20 -3.26 -6.69 -10.07
CA ASP A 20 -4.27 -7.71 -10.38
C ASP A 20 -4.01 -9.00 -9.60
N ILE A 21 -2.75 -9.41 -9.50
CA ILE A 21 -2.35 -10.59 -8.70
C ILE A 21 -2.61 -10.36 -7.22
N PHE A 22 -2.25 -9.18 -6.71
CA PHE A 22 -2.46 -8.82 -5.31
C PHE A 22 -3.95 -8.83 -4.95
N GLU A 23 -4.80 -8.19 -5.74
CA GLU A 23 -6.24 -8.07 -5.47
C GLU A 23 -6.97 -9.42 -5.41
N GLN A 24 -6.50 -10.42 -6.16
CA GLN A 24 -7.05 -11.78 -6.13
C GLN A 24 -6.84 -12.50 -4.80
N LEU A 25 -5.79 -12.15 -4.05
CA LEU A 25 -5.40 -12.82 -2.81
C LEU A 25 -5.57 -11.93 -1.58
N ALA A 26 -5.58 -10.61 -1.76
CA ALA A 26 -5.66 -9.66 -0.66
C ALA A 26 -7.02 -9.71 0.02
N VAL A 27 -7.00 -9.70 1.34
CA VAL A 27 -8.18 -9.67 2.19
C VAL A 27 -8.39 -8.27 2.74
N PRO A 28 -9.64 -7.87 3.07
CA PRO A 28 -9.88 -6.65 3.83
C PRO A 28 -9.10 -6.69 5.14
N ARG A 29 -8.42 -5.60 5.48
CA ARG A 29 -7.79 -5.45 6.81
C ARG A 29 -8.90 -5.32 7.83
N ASN A 30 -9.08 -6.35 8.67
CA ASN A 30 -9.93 -6.25 9.84
C ASN A 30 -9.31 -5.23 10.80
N ARG A 31 -9.75 -3.98 10.73
CA ARG A 31 -9.59 -3.06 11.85
C ARG A 31 -10.49 -3.61 12.94
N SER A 32 -9.92 -4.35 13.90
CA SER A 32 -10.62 -4.56 15.17
C SER A 32 -11.03 -3.17 15.65
N PRO A 33 -12.33 -2.86 15.79
CA PRO A 33 -12.71 -1.69 16.53
C PRO A 33 -12.32 -2.01 17.97
N LEU A 34 -11.13 -1.59 18.37
CA LEU A 34 -10.89 -1.37 19.80
C LEU A 34 -12.05 -0.50 20.25
N LEU A 35 -12.89 -1.06 21.11
CA LEU A 35 -14.01 -0.40 21.77
C LEU A 35 -13.49 0.93 22.32
N GLY A 36 -13.73 1.99 21.55
CA GLY A 36 -13.21 3.32 21.75
C GLY A 36 -14.27 4.28 21.28
N ALA A 37 -15.27 4.47 22.16
CA ALA A 37 -16.40 5.37 22.03
C ALA A 37 -17.29 5.11 20.80
N GLU A 38 -18.24 4.19 20.96
CA GLU A 38 -19.57 4.34 20.39
C GLU A 38 -20.07 5.75 20.75
N LYS A 39 -19.81 6.75 19.89
CA LYS A 39 -20.54 7.99 19.94
C LYS A 39 -21.97 7.64 19.55
N SER A 40 -22.81 7.56 20.57
CA SER A 40 -24.24 7.36 20.49
C SER A 40 -24.83 8.12 19.31
N ARG A 41 -25.56 7.41 18.45
CA ARG A 41 -26.33 7.95 17.31
C ARG A 41 -27.56 8.76 17.77
N SER A 42 -27.40 9.58 18.80
CA SER A 42 -28.46 10.41 19.38
C SER A 42 -27.93 11.82 19.68
N SER A 43 -27.43 12.48 18.65
CA SER A 43 -27.47 13.94 18.50
C SER A 43 -27.20 14.28 17.05
N PRO A 44 -27.94 15.23 16.44
CA PRO A 44 -27.49 15.84 15.21
C PRO A 44 -26.25 16.66 15.58
N GLU A 45 -25.06 16.09 15.46
CA GLU A 45 -23.84 16.87 15.41
C GLU A 45 -23.94 17.70 14.13
N LEU A 46 -24.48 18.92 14.27
CA LEU A 46 -24.26 19.99 13.30
C LEU A 46 -22.77 19.97 13.01
N PHE A 47 -22.42 19.54 11.79
CA PHE A 47 -21.08 19.64 11.27
C PHE A 47 -20.64 21.09 11.43
N ARG A 48 -19.97 21.40 12.53
CA ARG A 48 -19.17 22.60 12.66
C ARG A 48 -17.86 22.30 11.94
N SER A 49 -18.01 21.99 10.64
CA SER A 49 -16.96 22.27 9.69
C SER A 49 -16.67 23.74 9.91
N ARG A 50 -15.46 24.05 10.37
CA ARG A 50 -14.89 25.39 10.21
C ARG A 50 -14.60 25.55 8.71
N ALA A 51 -15.62 25.36 7.88
CA ALA A 51 -15.71 25.97 6.59
C ALA A 51 -15.66 27.45 6.90
N ILE A 52 -14.48 28.03 6.70
CA ILE A 52 -14.37 29.45 6.51
C ILE A 52 -15.16 29.70 5.23
N PHE A 53 -16.47 29.90 5.37
CA PHE A 53 -17.33 30.42 4.32
C PHE A 53 -16.84 31.84 4.06
N ARG A 54 -15.84 31.95 3.19
CA ARG A 54 -15.52 33.22 2.55
C ARG A 54 -16.55 33.40 1.45
N THR A 55 -17.67 34.00 1.82
CA THR A 55 -18.49 34.76 0.89
C THR A 55 -17.60 35.83 0.25
N GLY A 56 -16.99 35.47 -0.86
CA GLY A 56 -16.11 36.32 -1.63
C GLY A 56 -16.21 35.93 -3.09
N LEU A 57 -17.03 36.69 -3.82
CA LEU A 57 -17.13 36.84 -5.27
C LEU A 57 -16.34 35.85 -6.15
N LEU A 58 -17.07 35.18 -7.06
CA LEU A 58 -16.63 34.19 -8.06
C LEU A 58 -15.47 34.60 -9.00
N THR A 59 -14.84 35.75 -8.81
CA THR A 59 -13.85 36.34 -9.73
C THR A 59 -12.48 36.59 -9.11
N ARG A 60 -12.22 36.16 -7.88
CA ARG A 60 -10.88 36.33 -7.31
C ARG A 60 -9.97 35.15 -7.65
N ASN A 61 -9.12 35.35 -8.66
CA ASN A 61 -7.87 34.61 -8.85
C ASN A 61 -6.90 34.97 -7.70
N GLY A 62 -7.25 34.63 -6.46
CA GLY A 62 -6.24 34.52 -5.42
C GLY A 62 -5.45 33.28 -5.75
N SER A 63 -4.13 33.39 -5.87
CA SER A 63 -3.25 32.23 -5.86
C SER A 63 -3.73 31.32 -4.74
N LEU A 64 -4.37 30.22 -5.11
CA LEU A 64 -4.71 29.18 -4.16
C LEU A 64 -3.36 28.81 -3.59
N ASP A 65 -3.15 29.13 -2.31
CA ASP A 65 -1.91 28.91 -1.59
C ASP A 65 -1.79 27.40 -1.42
N LEU A 66 -1.53 26.72 -2.54
CA LEU A 66 -1.23 25.31 -2.68
C LEU A 66 0.23 25.15 -2.28
N GLU A 67 0.58 25.64 -1.10
CA GLU A 67 1.84 25.28 -0.52
C GLU A 67 1.80 23.76 -0.32
N PRO A 68 2.72 23.01 -0.95
CA PRO A 68 2.76 21.57 -0.77
C PRO A 68 2.91 21.27 0.71
N PRO A 69 2.31 20.17 1.22
CA PRO A 69 2.40 19.84 2.64
C PRO A 69 3.86 19.90 3.11
N SER A 70 4.16 20.62 4.19
CA SER A 70 5.55 20.74 4.65
C SER A 70 6.06 19.41 5.22
N ASP A 71 5.15 18.63 5.82
CA ASP A 71 5.45 17.34 6.41
C ASP A 71 5.68 16.24 5.36
N LYS A 72 6.62 15.35 5.63
CA LYS A 72 7.04 14.29 4.69
C LYS A 72 5.88 13.33 4.38
N VAL A 73 4.99 13.08 5.34
CA VAL A 73 3.84 12.17 5.18
C VAL A 73 2.79 12.79 4.27
N GLY A 74 2.47 14.07 4.48
CA GLY A 74 1.59 14.85 3.63
C GLY A 74 2.08 14.91 2.18
N ARG A 75 3.38 15.11 1.96
CA ARG A 75 3.96 15.08 0.60
C ARG A 75 3.84 13.73 -0.07
N LYS A 76 4.17 12.63 0.63
CA LYS A 76 3.98 11.29 0.08
C LYS A 76 2.54 11.08 -0.37
N LYS A 77 1.56 11.44 0.48
CA LYS A 77 0.14 11.34 0.13
C LYS A 77 -0.23 12.16 -1.10
N ALA A 78 0.31 13.38 -1.22
CA ALA A 78 0.08 14.22 -2.39
C ALA A 78 0.67 13.59 -3.68
N PHE A 79 1.87 13.00 -3.60
CA PHE A 79 2.49 12.30 -4.72
C PHE A 79 1.78 11.00 -5.09
N ASP A 80 1.33 10.23 -4.10
CA ASP A 80 0.53 9.01 -4.33
C ASP A 80 -0.79 9.37 -5.04
N LEU A 81 -1.45 10.46 -4.62
CA LEU A 81 -2.66 10.96 -5.28
C LEU A 81 -2.39 11.44 -6.71
N LEU A 82 -1.29 12.19 -6.91
CA LEU A 82 -0.90 12.68 -8.23
C LEU A 82 -0.58 11.52 -9.19
N ALA A 83 0.17 10.52 -8.73
CA ALA A 83 0.52 9.35 -9.51
C ALA A 83 -0.73 8.54 -9.91
N ALA A 84 -1.68 8.37 -8.98
CA ALA A 84 -2.94 7.70 -9.28
C ALA A 84 -3.81 8.50 -10.27
N ALA A 85 -3.88 9.82 -10.13
CA ALA A 85 -4.65 10.67 -11.05
C ALA A 85 -4.05 10.72 -12.46
N ALA A 86 -2.74 10.53 -12.60
CA ALA A 86 -2.04 10.62 -13.87
C ALA A 86 -2.22 9.38 -14.79
N LEU A 87 -2.69 8.25 -14.25
CA LEU A 87 -2.75 6.98 -14.99
C LEU A 87 -4.22 6.53 -15.20
N PRO A 88 -4.66 6.32 -16.45
CA PRO A 88 -6.00 5.81 -16.73
C PRO A 88 -6.22 4.44 -16.07
N GLY A 89 -7.26 4.32 -15.22
CA GLY A 89 -7.59 3.07 -14.53
C GLY A 89 -6.83 2.82 -13.22
N ALA A 90 -5.91 3.70 -12.82
CA ALA A 90 -5.25 3.61 -11.52
C ALA A 90 -6.23 4.00 -10.40
N CYS A 91 -6.86 3.02 -9.76
CA CYS A 91 -7.67 3.29 -8.58
C CYS A 91 -6.77 3.50 -7.33
N PRO A 92 -6.88 4.61 -6.59
CA PRO A 92 -6.07 4.82 -5.37
C PRO A 92 -6.35 3.81 -4.25
N ASP A 93 -7.48 3.09 -4.31
CA ASP A 93 -8.04 2.43 -3.13
C ASP A 93 -7.67 0.96 -2.99
N VAL A 94 -6.37 0.70 -2.79
CA VAL A 94 -5.91 -0.57 -2.19
C VAL A 94 -5.61 -0.38 -0.69
N SER A 95 -5.82 0.83 -0.17
CA SER A 95 -5.42 1.27 1.18
C SER A 95 -6.04 0.48 2.34
N GLY A 96 -7.07 -0.33 2.06
CA GLY A 96 -7.75 -1.20 3.02
C GLY A 96 -7.53 -2.70 2.83
N ARG A 97 -6.77 -3.15 1.82
CA ARG A 97 -6.55 -4.58 1.53
C ARG A 97 -5.10 -4.98 1.78
N VAL A 98 -4.91 -6.16 2.35
CA VAL A 98 -3.60 -6.68 2.75
C VAL A 98 -3.50 -8.17 2.44
N LEU A 99 -2.30 -8.66 2.23
CA LEU A 99 -2.02 -10.09 2.33
C LEU A 99 -1.71 -10.42 3.79
N SER A 100 -2.54 -11.25 4.40
CA SER A 100 -2.24 -11.91 5.67
C SER A 100 -1.26 -13.07 5.44
N LEU A 101 -0.64 -13.58 6.52
CA LEU A 101 0.24 -14.75 6.46
C LEU A 101 -0.33 -15.92 5.63
N PRO A 102 -1.59 -16.37 5.81
CA PRO A 102 -2.15 -17.44 4.98
C PRO A 102 -2.22 -17.10 3.49
N THR A 103 -2.62 -15.87 3.15
CA THR A 103 -2.75 -15.46 1.74
C THR A 103 -1.40 -15.25 1.06
N LEU A 104 -0.39 -14.79 1.81
CA LEU A 104 0.99 -14.71 1.34
C LEU A 104 1.59 -16.11 1.16
N GLY A 105 1.33 -17.03 2.09
CA GLY A 105 1.71 -18.44 1.96
C GLY A 105 1.12 -19.08 0.71
N LYS A 106 -0.19 -18.88 0.48
CA LYS A 106 -0.88 -19.34 -0.73
C LYS A 106 -0.28 -18.72 -1.98
N PHE A 107 0.10 -17.44 -1.96
CA PHE A 107 0.80 -16.81 -3.09
C PHE A 107 2.12 -17.54 -3.39
N CYS A 108 2.97 -17.74 -2.39
CA CYS A 108 4.26 -18.39 -2.57
C CYS A 108 4.10 -19.83 -3.08
N GLU A 109 3.12 -20.57 -2.56
CA GLU A 109 2.84 -21.94 -3.01
C GLU A 109 2.28 -21.98 -4.44
N THR A 110 1.23 -21.21 -4.74
CA THR A 110 0.45 -21.38 -5.98
C THR A 110 0.94 -20.54 -7.15
N ARG A 111 1.58 -19.39 -6.88
CA ARG A 111 2.07 -18.47 -7.93
C ARG A 111 3.58 -18.54 -8.12
N GLN A 112 4.34 -18.78 -7.05
CA GLN A 112 5.80 -18.88 -7.12
C GLN A 112 6.30 -20.34 -7.16
N ASN A 113 5.46 -21.34 -6.83
CA ASN A 113 5.87 -22.73 -6.63
C ASN A 113 6.97 -22.89 -5.56
N GLU A 114 6.95 -22.03 -4.55
CA GLU A 114 7.91 -22.01 -3.45
C GLU A 114 7.18 -22.00 -2.12
N PRO A 115 6.75 -23.16 -1.59
CA PRO A 115 6.13 -23.20 -0.27
C PRO A 115 7.10 -22.66 0.80
N LYS A 116 6.60 -21.78 1.66
CA LYS A 116 7.39 -21.15 2.72
C LYS A 116 6.81 -21.49 4.08
N THR A 117 7.68 -21.68 5.06
CA THR A 117 7.31 -21.84 6.46
C THR A 117 6.74 -20.53 7.01
N GLU A 118 5.96 -20.60 8.09
CA GLU A 118 5.41 -19.40 8.72
C GLU A 118 6.49 -18.39 9.13
N GLN A 119 7.64 -18.86 9.62
CA GLN A 119 8.75 -17.97 9.97
C GLN A 119 9.30 -17.24 8.75
N GLN A 120 9.51 -17.92 7.63
CA GLN A 120 9.97 -17.29 6.38
C GLN A 120 8.95 -16.26 5.86
N LEU A 121 7.65 -16.54 6.00
CA LEU A 121 6.60 -15.59 5.64
C LEU A 121 6.65 -14.34 6.53
N ARG A 122 6.84 -14.50 7.84
CA ARG A 122 7.04 -13.37 8.76
C ARG A 122 8.29 -12.57 8.38
N ASP A 123 9.41 -13.22 8.07
CA ASP A 123 10.66 -12.55 7.68
C ASP A 123 10.48 -11.72 6.39
N ILE A 124 9.73 -12.23 5.40
CA ILE A 124 9.35 -11.47 4.21
C ILE A 124 8.59 -10.20 4.60
N ILE A 125 7.57 -10.31 5.46
CA ILE A 125 6.78 -9.16 5.88
C ILE A 125 7.65 -8.15 6.64
N GLN A 126 8.48 -8.62 7.58
CA GLN A 126 9.35 -7.76 8.38
C GLN A 126 10.31 -6.94 7.51
N ARG A 127 10.86 -7.56 6.45
CA ARG A 127 11.81 -6.92 5.54
C ARG A 127 11.17 -5.95 4.55
N HIS A 128 10.00 -6.28 4.01
CA HIS A 128 9.44 -5.58 2.84
C HIS A 128 8.30 -4.62 3.16
N GLU A 129 7.54 -4.85 4.22
CA GLU A 129 6.40 -3.98 4.57
C GLU A 129 6.89 -2.61 5.06
N PRO A 130 6.52 -1.49 4.42
CA PRO A 130 6.91 -0.15 4.87
C PRO A 130 6.18 0.33 6.14
N ASP A 131 4.89 -0.02 6.32
CA ASP A 131 4.10 0.46 7.47
C ASP A 131 4.39 -0.39 8.72
N PRO A 132 4.94 0.19 9.81
CA PRO A 132 5.24 -0.56 11.02
C PRO A 132 4.00 -1.18 11.68
N THR A 133 2.81 -0.59 11.50
CA THR A 133 1.57 -1.15 12.06
C THR A 133 1.16 -2.42 11.34
N LEU A 134 1.24 -2.43 10.00
CA LEU A 134 0.99 -3.63 9.20
C LEU A 134 2.03 -4.71 9.47
N ARG A 135 3.29 -4.31 9.66
CA ARG A 135 4.37 -5.22 10.02
C ARG A 135 4.12 -5.90 11.37
N ALA A 136 3.63 -5.18 12.37
CA ALA A 136 3.25 -5.75 13.67
C ALA A 136 2.06 -6.72 13.56
N ASP A 137 1.10 -6.42 12.67
CA ASP A 137 -0.07 -7.25 12.40
C ASP A 137 0.23 -8.45 11.46
N ASN A 138 1.49 -8.67 11.07
CA ASN A 138 1.91 -9.65 10.05
C ASN A 138 1.07 -9.55 8.76
N CYS A 139 0.87 -8.32 8.29
CA CYS A 139 0.15 -7.99 7.08
C CYS A 139 1.09 -7.32 6.07
N LEU A 140 0.94 -7.66 4.80
CA LEU A 140 1.69 -7.07 3.70
C LEU A 140 0.75 -6.21 2.84
N SER A 141 1.06 -4.93 2.72
CA SER A 141 0.42 -3.98 1.82
C SER A 141 0.77 -4.27 0.36
N PHE A 142 0.08 -3.62 -0.58
CA PHE A 142 0.47 -3.67 -1.99
C PHE A 142 1.89 -3.11 -2.21
N GLU A 143 2.27 -2.03 -1.53
CA GLU A 143 3.64 -1.50 -1.58
C GLU A 143 4.66 -2.54 -1.09
N GLY A 144 4.38 -3.20 0.03
CA GLY A 144 5.21 -4.29 0.55
C GLY A 144 5.31 -5.47 -0.42
N PHE A 145 4.22 -5.83 -1.09
CA PHE A 145 4.19 -6.90 -2.09
C PHE A 145 5.06 -6.59 -3.32
N VAL A 146 4.95 -5.38 -3.86
CA VAL A 146 5.82 -4.95 -4.97
C VAL A 146 7.27 -4.94 -4.55
N ARG A 147 7.59 -4.46 -3.34
CA ARG A 147 8.95 -4.47 -2.78
C ARG A 147 9.52 -5.87 -2.63
N PHE A 148 8.69 -6.83 -2.20
CA PHE A 148 9.08 -8.24 -2.11
C PHE A 148 9.46 -8.81 -3.48
N LEU A 149 8.61 -8.64 -4.48
CA LEU A 149 8.86 -9.20 -5.82
C LEU A 149 10.02 -8.53 -6.55
N THR A 150 10.30 -7.27 -6.23
CA THR A 150 11.38 -6.48 -6.83
C THR A 150 12.63 -6.40 -5.95
N ASP A 151 12.70 -7.17 -4.86
CA ASP A 151 13.90 -7.23 -4.03
C ASP A 151 15.06 -7.80 -4.86
N LYS A 152 16.23 -7.17 -4.71
CA LYS A 152 17.46 -7.55 -5.44
C LYS A 152 17.89 -8.99 -5.16
N ASP A 153 17.48 -9.56 -4.04
CA ASP A 153 17.82 -10.91 -3.64
C ASP A 153 16.73 -11.91 -4.06
N ASN A 154 15.65 -11.44 -4.72
CA ASN A 154 14.60 -12.28 -5.31
C ASN A 154 14.97 -12.67 -6.75
N TYR A 155 15.97 -13.55 -6.89
CA TYR A 155 16.45 -14.00 -8.18
C TYR A 155 15.42 -14.89 -8.90
N ALA A 156 15.25 -14.69 -10.20
CA ALA A 156 14.43 -15.57 -11.04
C ALA A 156 15.04 -16.98 -11.24
N PHE A 157 16.30 -17.17 -10.84
CA PHE A 157 17.05 -18.41 -11.03
C PHE A 157 17.94 -18.68 -9.83
N VAL A 158 17.83 -19.88 -9.24
CA VAL A 158 18.73 -20.39 -8.21
C VAL A 158 19.62 -21.48 -8.83
N PRO A 159 20.91 -21.23 -9.06
CA PRO A 159 21.81 -22.22 -9.69
C PRO A 159 21.88 -23.55 -8.94
N GLU A 160 21.70 -23.56 -7.62
CA GLU A 160 21.75 -24.79 -6.82
C GLU A 160 20.58 -25.76 -7.10
N GLN A 161 19.42 -25.29 -7.59
CA GLN A 161 18.30 -26.16 -7.97
C GLN A 161 18.60 -27.01 -9.23
N MET A 162 19.45 -26.53 -10.14
CA MET A 162 19.88 -27.30 -11.31
C MET A 162 20.77 -28.50 -10.91
N ARG A 163 21.68 -28.33 -9.95
CA ARG A 163 22.58 -29.42 -9.53
C ARG A 163 21.85 -30.62 -8.92
N ALA A 164 20.73 -30.39 -8.23
CA ALA A 164 19.91 -31.47 -7.68
C ALA A 164 19.13 -32.26 -8.75
N ASN A 165 18.87 -31.67 -9.92
CA ASN A 165 18.09 -32.28 -10.99
C ASN A 165 18.92 -33.02 -12.05
N PHE A 166 20.25 -32.92 -12.01
CA PHE A 166 21.17 -33.64 -12.91
C PHE A 166 21.85 -34.87 -12.28
N ILE A 167 21.48 -35.22 -11.04
CA ILE A 167 21.99 -36.41 -10.33
C ILE A 167 20.82 -37.28 -9.82
N ARG A 168 19.82 -37.52 -10.67
CA ARG A 168 18.81 -38.56 -10.47
C ARG A 168 18.61 -39.36 -11.74
#